data_AF-A0A7J3UA54-F1
#
_entry.id   AF-A0A7J3UA54-F1
#
_cell.length_a   1.000
_cell.length_b   1.000
_cell.length_c   1.000
_cell.angle_alpha   90.00
_cell.angle_beta   90.00
_cell.angle_gamma   90.00
#
_symmetry.space_group_name_H-M   'P 1'
#
loop_
_entity.id
_entity.type
_entity.pdbx_description
1 polymer ?
#
loop_
_entity_poly.entity_id
_entity_poly.type
_entity_poly.pdbx_seq_one_letter_code
_entity_poly.pdbx_strand_id
1 'polypeptide(L)'
;MAYSHAVVRNYYRDVAYIIIQKVMKMNRKEGKILVLFAVVIMIGTAFSGCMGGPKFEEVKGFNMDAIGKISSERAMDATPVIASEENSFYALIGTPVAEYYSDNDSHVAPLLVENFSNPSRSITRFEEMYSFSSDIKIVGGSPEEVSVDIAQKVWKKSDGVVLIEDSKEGYELGVSATPIASYLNIPVIVTNNTDNVRDVLDKLGVKYTFLCGNIEGHERTWRFTDEQQITNFLIDLVKDKFGGVKY
;
A
#
# COMPACT_ATOMS: atom_id res chain seq x y z
N MET A 1 -38.32 -24.76 -12.13
CA MET A 1 -37.28 -23.89 -12.72
C MET A 1 -35.96 -24.66 -12.83
N ALA A 2 -35.90 -25.73 -13.64
CA ALA A 2 -34.75 -26.66 -13.69
C ALA A 2 -34.02 -26.71 -15.05
N TYR A 3 -34.47 -25.90 -16.03
CA TYR A 3 -33.95 -25.94 -17.40
C TYR A 3 -32.72 -25.04 -17.66
N SER A 4 -32.38 -24.12 -16.75
CA SER A 4 -31.27 -23.16 -16.95
C SER A 4 -29.89 -23.75 -16.59
N HIS A 5 -29.80 -24.55 -15.53
CA HIS A 5 -28.51 -25.05 -15.04
C HIS A 5 -27.85 -26.11 -15.94
N ALA A 6 -28.63 -26.89 -16.70
CA ALA A 6 -28.12 -27.95 -17.56
C ALA A 6 -27.51 -27.40 -18.87
N VAL A 7 -28.10 -26.35 -19.43
CA VAL A 7 -27.63 -25.73 -20.68
C VAL A 7 -26.31 -24.99 -20.45
N VAL A 8 -26.21 -24.26 -19.34
CA VAL A 8 -24.99 -23.53 -18.96
C VAL A 8 -23.84 -24.52 -18.69
N ARG A 9 -24.11 -25.62 -17.97
CA ARG A 9 -23.09 -26.64 -17.66
C ARG A 9 -22.57 -27.38 -18.90
N ASN A 10 -23.42 -27.64 -19.88
CA ASN A 10 -23.01 -28.28 -21.14
C ASN A 10 -22.19 -27.33 -22.03
N TYR A 11 -22.57 -26.05 -22.10
CA TYR A 11 -21.81 -25.04 -22.85
C TYR A 11 -20.37 -24.88 -22.31
N TYR A 12 -20.19 -24.79 -20.99
CA TYR A 12 -18.85 -24.69 -20.39
C TYR A 12 -17.99 -25.94 -20.63
N ARG A 13 -18.62 -27.12 -20.65
CA ARG A 13 -17.91 -28.38 -20.87
C ARG A 13 -17.44 -28.52 -22.31
N ASP A 14 -18.24 -28.09 -23.29
CA ASP A 14 -17.88 -28.12 -24.71
C ASP A 14 -16.81 -27.08 -25.05
N VAL A 15 -16.89 -25.87 -24.46
CA VAL A 15 -15.88 -24.82 -24.63
C VAL A 15 -14.54 -25.24 -23.99
N ALA A 16 -14.56 -25.83 -22.80
CA ALA A 16 -13.36 -26.34 -22.14
C ALA A 16 -12.69 -27.46 -22.97
N TYR A 17 -13.49 -28.36 -23.55
CA TYR A 17 -12.99 -29.45 -24.38
C TYR A 17 -12.30 -28.95 -25.67
N ILE A 18 -12.88 -27.93 -26.33
CA ILE A 18 -12.30 -27.31 -27.53
C ILE A 18 -10.97 -26.61 -27.20
N ILE A 19 -10.90 -25.91 -26.06
CA ILE A 19 -9.68 -25.22 -25.62
C ILE A 19 -8.58 -26.24 -25.31
N ILE A 20 -8.89 -27.30 -24.57
CA ILE A 20 -7.93 -28.35 -24.22
C ILE A 20 -7.38 -29.05 -25.48
N GLN A 21 -8.22 -29.37 -26.45
CA GLN A 21 -7.80 -29.99 -27.72
C GLN A 21 -6.88 -29.08 -28.55
N LYS A 22 -7.10 -27.76 -28.50
CA LYS A 22 -6.30 -26.77 -29.23
C LYS A 22 -4.95 -26.51 -28.54
N VAL A 23 -4.92 -26.49 -27.21
CA VAL A 23 -3.70 -26.36 -26.40
C VAL A 23 -2.79 -27.58 -26.54
N MET A 24 -3.34 -28.79 -26.61
CA MET A 24 -2.55 -30.03 -26.76
C MET A 24 -1.85 -30.15 -28.13
N LYS A 25 -2.21 -29.34 -29.14
CA LYS A 25 -1.62 -29.37 -30.49
C LYS A 25 -0.61 -28.26 -30.77
N MET A 26 -0.33 -27.38 -29.81
CA MET A 26 0.53 -26.19 -30.02
C MET A 26 1.97 -26.40 -29.54
N ASN A 27 2.92 -25.78 -30.24
CA ASN A 27 4.32 -25.79 -29.84
C ASN A 27 4.60 -24.79 -28.70
N ARG A 28 5.70 -25.05 -27.96
CA ARG A 28 6.03 -24.46 -26.65
C ARG A 28 6.08 -22.91 -26.59
N LYS A 29 6.25 -22.22 -27.72
CA LYS A 29 6.24 -20.74 -27.80
C LYS A 29 4.82 -20.18 -27.96
N GLU A 30 3.96 -20.83 -28.73
CA GLU A 30 2.56 -20.41 -28.94
C GLU A 30 1.72 -20.68 -27.69
N GLY A 31 2.03 -21.75 -26.95
CA GLY A 31 1.37 -22.06 -25.67
C GLY A 31 1.55 -20.97 -24.60
N LYS A 32 2.70 -20.27 -24.58
CA LYS A 32 2.95 -19.19 -23.61
C LYS A 32 2.11 -17.93 -23.88
N ILE A 33 1.89 -17.60 -25.15
CA ILE A 33 1.11 -16.43 -25.57
C ILE A 33 -0.39 -16.66 -25.31
N LEU A 34 -0.87 -17.89 -25.51
CA LEU A 34 -2.28 -18.22 -25.30
C LEU A 34 -2.66 -18.35 -23.81
N VAL A 35 -1.75 -18.82 -22.94
CA VAL A 35 -1.96 -18.81 -21.48
C VAL A 35 -2.07 -17.38 -20.96
N LEU A 36 -1.27 -16.45 -21.48
CA LEU A 36 -1.34 -15.04 -21.13
C LEU A 36 -2.70 -14.42 -21.53
N PHE A 37 -3.20 -14.74 -22.73
CA PHE A 37 -4.53 -14.29 -23.19
C PHE A 37 -5.70 -14.95 -22.46
N ALA A 38 -5.58 -16.22 -22.06
CA ALA A 38 -6.63 -16.92 -21.32
C ALA A 38 -6.78 -16.37 -19.88
N VAL A 39 -5.69 -15.93 -19.24
CA VAL A 39 -5.74 -15.21 -17.96
C VAL A 39 -6.42 -13.84 -18.13
N VAL A 40 -6.18 -13.14 -19.24
CA VAL A 40 -6.81 -11.84 -19.52
C VAL A 40 -8.31 -11.98 -19.84
N ILE A 41 -8.75 -13.07 -20.50
CA ILE A 41 -10.18 -13.27 -20.82
C ILE A 41 -10.99 -13.74 -19.60
N MET A 42 -10.38 -14.45 -18.64
CA MET A 42 -11.05 -14.75 -17.36
C MET A 42 -11.30 -13.51 -16.48
N ILE A 43 -10.65 -12.38 -16.77
CA ILE A 43 -10.95 -11.09 -16.14
C ILE A 43 -12.15 -10.39 -16.81
N GLY A 44 -12.57 -10.83 -18.01
CA GLY A 44 -13.55 -10.14 -18.85
C GLY A 44 -15.01 -10.54 -18.73
N THR A 45 -15.40 -11.53 -17.92
CA THR A 45 -16.80 -12.05 -17.91
C THR A 45 -17.53 -11.99 -16.57
N ALA A 46 -17.11 -11.14 -15.63
CA ALA A 46 -17.90 -10.87 -14.42
C ALA A 46 -18.91 -9.71 -14.58
N PHE A 47 -19.08 -9.14 -15.79
CA PHE A 47 -20.13 -8.16 -16.06
C PHE A 47 -21.42 -8.85 -16.55
N SER A 48 -22.13 -9.49 -15.62
CA SER A 48 -23.58 -9.67 -15.77
C SER A 48 -24.28 -9.84 -14.42
N GLY A 49 -24.91 -8.76 -13.95
CA GLY A 49 -26.15 -8.84 -13.18
C GLY A 49 -26.03 -8.87 -11.65
N CYS A 50 -26.12 -7.67 -11.06
CA CYS A 50 -26.96 -7.29 -9.90
C CYS A 50 -26.20 -6.43 -8.87
N MET A 51 -26.80 -5.26 -8.60
CA MET A 51 -26.48 -4.18 -7.66
C MET A 51 -25.55 -4.51 -6.49
N GLY A 52 -24.55 -3.62 -6.35
CA GLY A 52 -23.56 -3.53 -5.28
C GLY A 52 -22.29 -2.97 -5.92
N GLY A 53 -21.73 -1.88 -5.40
CA GLY A 53 -20.52 -1.25 -5.95
C GLY A 53 -19.38 -2.24 -6.15
N PRO A 54 -18.34 -1.88 -6.93
CA PRO A 54 -17.28 -2.83 -7.29
C PRO A 54 -16.71 -3.48 -6.03
N LYS A 55 -16.99 -4.78 -5.86
CA LYS A 55 -16.32 -5.62 -4.88
C LYS A 55 -14.95 -5.92 -5.47
N PHE A 56 -13.93 -5.25 -4.97
CA PHE A 56 -12.56 -5.45 -5.41
C PHE A 56 -12.09 -6.80 -4.88
N GLU A 57 -11.86 -7.76 -5.78
CA GLU A 57 -11.28 -9.04 -5.39
C GLU A 57 -9.82 -8.82 -4.96
N GLU A 58 -9.54 -9.13 -3.69
CA GLU A 58 -8.19 -9.14 -3.12
C GLU A 58 -7.29 -10.10 -3.93
N VAL A 59 -6.48 -9.55 -4.85
CA VAL A 59 -5.42 -10.33 -5.50
C VAL A 59 -4.29 -10.48 -4.49
N LYS A 60 -4.22 -11.63 -3.82
CA LYS A 60 -3.15 -11.96 -2.87
C LYS A 60 -1.78 -11.90 -3.54
N GLY A 61 -0.97 -10.93 -3.12
CA GLY A 61 0.47 -10.85 -3.40
C GLY A 61 0.78 -10.53 -4.87
N PHE A 62 1.15 -9.28 -5.15
CA PHE A 62 1.80 -8.92 -6.41
C PHE A 62 3.30 -9.20 -6.29
N ASN A 63 4.02 -9.54 -7.38
CA ASN A 63 5.44 -9.90 -7.30
C ASN A 63 6.36 -8.67 -7.16
N MET A 64 7.65 -8.89 -6.87
CA MET A 64 8.64 -7.81 -6.78
C MET A 64 8.76 -6.97 -8.06
N ASP A 65 8.58 -7.57 -9.24
CA ASP A 65 8.56 -6.80 -10.50
C ASP A 65 7.43 -5.77 -10.57
N ALA A 66 6.32 -6.01 -9.87
CA ALA A 66 5.23 -5.05 -9.76
C ALA A 66 5.55 -3.96 -8.74
N ILE A 67 6.28 -4.29 -7.67
CA ILE A 67 6.74 -3.35 -6.63
C ILE A 67 7.75 -2.36 -7.20
N GLY A 68 8.71 -2.83 -8.01
CA GLY A 68 9.68 -1.96 -8.68
C GLY A 68 9.08 -0.96 -9.68
N LYS A 69 7.77 -1.03 -9.94
CA LYS A 69 7.02 -0.08 -10.79
C LYS A 69 6.18 0.90 -10.00
N ILE A 70 6.11 0.77 -8.67
CA ILE A 70 5.41 1.72 -7.81
C ILE A 70 6.15 3.05 -7.90
N SER A 71 5.41 4.09 -8.24
CA SER A 71 5.94 5.46 -8.37
C SER A 71 5.04 6.46 -7.66
N SER A 72 5.65 7.52 -7.18
CA SER A 72 4.97 8.60 -6.48
C SER A 72 5.52 9.95 -6.90
N GLU A 73 4.65 10.96 -6.92
CA GLU A 73 5.02 12.36 -7.12
C GLU A 73 4.66 13.14 -5.86
N ARG A 74 5.66 13.80 -5.26
CA ARG A 74 5.47 14.61 -4.05
C ARG A 74 5.22 16.08 -4.40
N ALA A 75 4.45 16.75 -3.54
CA ALA A 75 4.32 18.20 -3.52
C ALA A 75 5.47 18.90 -2.78
N MET A 76 6.17 18.16 -1.90
CA MET A 76 7.28 18.63 -1.08
C MET A 76 8.30 17.52 -0.82
N ASP A 77 9.55 17.93 -0.65
CA ASP A 77 10.67 17.06 -0.25
C ASP A 77 10.53 16.64 1.23
N ALA A 78 11.47 15.83 1.73
CA ALA A 78 11.56 15.43 3.12
C ALA A 78 11.55 16.67 4.00
N THR A 79 10.54 16.75 4.86
CA THR A 79 10.27 17.95 5.66
C THR A 79 10.35 17.55 7.13
N PRO A 80 10.95 18.38 8.00
CA PRO A 80 10.91 18.13 9.43
C PRO A 80 9.49 17.91 9.93
N VAL A 81 9.28 16.91 10.80
CA VAL A 81 7.96 16.59 11.37
C VAL A 81 8.03 16.67 12.88
N ILE A 82 6.98 17.23 13.51
CA ILE A 82 6.73 17.08 14.94
C ILE A 82 5.41 16.33 15.12
N ALA A 83 5.48 15.12 15.66
CA ALA A 83 4.32 14.29 15.97
C ALA A 83 3.99 14.38 17.46
N SER A 84 2.71 14.60 17.79
CA SER A 84 2.24 14.59 19.18
C SER A 84 2.38 13.19 19.76
N GLU A 85 2.89 13.09 20.99
CA GLU A 85 2.94 11.82 21.73
C GLU A 85 1.55 11.33 22.18
N GLU A 86 0.51 12.16 22.04
CA GLU A 86 -0.87 11.84 22.44
C GLU A 86 -1.46 10.65 21.65
N ASN A 87 -0.96 10.39 20.43
CA ASN A 87 -1.38 9.25 19.63
C ASN A 87 -0.17 8.59 18.94
N SER A 88 -0.01 7.29 19.18
CA SER A 88 1.15 6.54 18.69
C SER A 88 1.21 6.41 17.16
N PHE A 89 0.07 6.49 16.45
CA PHE A 89 0.05 6.42 14.99
C PHE A 89 0.67 7.64 14.31
N TYR A 90 0.76 8.78 15.00
CA TYR A 90 1.26 10.02 14.41
C TYR A 90 2.72 9.91 13.96
N ALA A 91 3.54 9.17 14.70
CA ALA A 91 4.91 8.89 14.28
C ALA A 91 4.95 8.02 13.01
N LEU A 92 4.07 7.03 12.88
CA LEU A 92 3.99 6.18 11.69
C LEU A 92 3.58 6.98 10.45
N ILE A 93 2.60 7.87 10.58
CA ILE A 93 2.15 8.79 9.52
C ILE A 93 3.28 9.74 9.10
N GLY A 94 4.00 10.29 10.08
CA GLY A 94 5.08 11.25 9.84
C GLY A 94 6.36 10.64 9.26
N THR A 95 6.59 9.35 9.43
CA THR A 95 7.84 8.69 9.02
C THR A 95 8.13 8.81 7.51
N PRO A 96 7.22 8.44 6.58
CA PRO A 96 7.45 8.63 5.13
C PRO A 96 7.41 10.10 4.67
N VAL A 97 7.04 11.02 5.57
CA VAL A 97 7.10 12.46 5.34
C VAL A 97 8.50 12.99 5.62
N ALA A 98 9.09 12.55 6.73
CA ALA A 98 10.42 12.96 7.18
C ALA A 98 11.55 12.17 6.49
N GLU A 99 11.31 10.92 6.10
CA GLU A 99 12.31 10.09 5.42
C GLU A 99 11.67 9.31 4.26
N TYR A 100 12.26 9.44 3.07
CA TYR A 100 11.90 8.59 1.93
C TYR A 100 13.08 8.39 0.99
N TYR A 101 12.91 7.45 0.05
CA TYR A 101 13.91 7.16 -0.98
C TYR A 101 13.33 7.38 -2.39
N SER A 102 14.04 8.11 -3.24
CA SER A 102 13.77 8.21 -4.68
C SER A 102 15.06 8.06 -5.47
N ASP A 103 15.02 7.33 -6.59
CA ASP A 103 16.17 7.15 -7.50
C ASP A 103 17.48 6.71 -6.82
N ASN A 104 17.36 5.90 -5.75
CA ASN A 104 18.43 5.42 -4.86
C ASN A 104 19.04 6.45 -3.91
N ASP A 105 18.56 7.70 -3.94
CA ASP A 105 18.93 8.72 -2.97
C ASP A 105 18.01 8.67 -1.75
N SER A 106 18.57 8.95 -0.58
CA SER A 106 17.82 9.14 0.66
C SER A 106 17.53 10.63 0.88
N HIS A 107 16.28 10.91 1.21
CA HIS A 107 15.80 12.23 1.60
C HIS A 107 15.44 12.16 3.07
N VAL A 108 16.14 12.92 3.91
CA VAL A 108 16.05 12.78 5.37
C VAL A 108 15.89 14.14 6.03
N ALA A 109 14.87 14.25 6.86
CA ALA A 109 14.64 15.34 7.78
C ALA A 109 14.32 14.77 9.18
N PRO A 110 14.48 15.55 10.26
CA PRO A 110 14.19 15.06 11.60
C PRO A 110 12.69 14.85 11.83
N LEU A 111 12.34 13.75 12.49
CA LEU A 111 11.02 13.52 13.08
C LEU A 111 11.16 13.56 14.60
N LEU A 112 10.44 14.47 15.24
CA LEU A 112 10.37 14.59 16.68
C LEU A 112 9.02 14.05 17.18
N VAL A 113 9.04 13.35 18.31
CA VAL A 113 7.83 13.00 19.06
C VAL A 113 7.80 13.84 20.32
N GLU A 114 6.73 14.60 20.50
CA GLU A 114 6.69 15.68 21.49
C GLU A 114 5.37 15.71 22.27
N ASN A 115 5.47 15.97 23.58
CA ASN A 115 4.37 16.50 24.36
C ASN A 115 4.29 18.02 24.17
N PHE A 116 3.36 18.52 23.36
CA PHE A 116 3.24 19.95 23.07
C PHE A 116 2.93 20.83 24.30
N SER A 117 2.39 20.26 25.38
CA SER A 117 2.10 20.99 26.62
C SER A 117 3.28 20.98 27.60
N ASN A 118 4.16 19.98 27.52
CA ASN A 118 5.32 19.85 28.39
C ASN A 118 6.48 19.14 27.66
N PRO A 119 7.14 19.83 26.71
CA PRO A 119 8.17 19.21 25.87
C PRO A 119 9.33 18.68 26.70
N SER A 120 9.87 17.53 26.31
CA SER A 120 11.02 16.96 27.02
C SER A 120 12.28 17.83 26.83
N ARG A 121 13.20 17.79 27.80
CA ARG A 121 14.48 18.50 27.71
C ARG A 121 15.30 18.13 26.46
N SER A 122 15.12 16.93 25.92
CA SER A 122 15.81 16.49 24.71
C SER A 122 15.29 17.22 23.48
N ILE A 123 13.96 17.44 23.40
CA ILE A 123 13.34 18.20 22.31
C ILE A 123 13.76 19.66 22.38
N THR A 124 13.59 20.32 23.52
CA THR A 124 13.95 21.74 23.65
C THR A 124 15.41 21.99 23.34
N ARG A 125 16.33 21.12 23.81
CA ARG A 125 17.76 21.21 23.50
C ARG A 125 18.07 21.02 22.01
N PHE A 126 17.34 20.12 21.33
CA PHE A 126 17.50 19.91 19.90
C PHE A 126 17.07 21.17 19.12
N GLU A 127 15.92 21.74 19.45
CA GLU A 127 15.40 22.95 18.80
C GLU A 127 16.35 24.14 18.96
N GLU A 128 16.87 24.35 20.17
CA GLU A 128 17.87 25.39 20.48
C GLU A 128 19.17 25.23 19.67
N MET A 129 19.61 23.98 19.46
CA MET A 129 20.89 23.68 18.81
C MET A 129 20.84 23.80 17.28
N TYR A 130 19.71 23.44 16.67
CA TYR A 130 19.63 23.24 15.21
C TYR A 130 18.76 24.27 14.47
N SER A 131 18.28 25.34 15.13
CA SER A 131 17.34 26.31 14.53
C SER A 131 16.17 25.59 13.84
N PHE A 132 15.68 24.54 14.50
CA PHE A 132 14.69 23.63 13.95
C PHE A 132 13.34 24.33 13.80
N SER A 133 12.71 24.16 12.64
CA SER A 133 11.31 24.52 12.43
C SER A 133 10.67 23.47 11.54
N SER A 134 9.38 23.24 11.76
CA SER A 134 8.61 22.23 11.03
C SER A 134 7.30 22.84 10.57
N ASP A 135 7.05 22.73 9.27
CA ASP A 135 5.77 23.08 8.62
C ASP A 135 4.73 21.96 8.76
N ILE A 136 5.10 20.84 9.40
CA ILE A 136 4.27 19.65 9.58
C ILE A 136 4.26 19.27 11.06
N LYS A 137 3.24 19.76 11.76
CA LYS A 137 2.89 19.36 13.12
C LYS A 137 1.68 18.45 13.08
N ILE A 138 1.85 17.21 13.52
CA ILE A 138 0.82 16.17 13.56
C ILE A 138 0.26 16.16 14.99
N VAL A 139 -0.80 16.94 15.23
CA VAL A 139 -1.36 17.17 16.57
C VAL A 139 -2.87 17.37 16.50
N GLY A 140 -3.61 16.76 17.42
CA GLY A 140 -5.08 16.75 17.41
C GLY A 140 -5.69 15.97 16.23
N GLY A 141 -6.99 15.71 16.30
CA GLY A 141 -7.71 14.91 15.30
C GLY A 141 -7.63 13.40 15.55
N SER A 142 -8.30 12.62 14.71
CA SER A 142 -8.14 11.16 14.66
C SER A 142 -6.98 10.77 13.73
N PRO A 143 -6.35 9.59 13.91
CA PRO A 143 -5.36 9.08 12.98
C PRO A 143 -5.85 9.04 11.52
N GLU A 144 -7.13 8.74 11.29
CA GLU A 144 -7.74 8.74 9.96
C GLU A 144 -7.74 10.13 9.32
N GLU A 145 -8.33 11.12 9.99
CA GLU A 145 -8.37 12.51 9.49
C GLU A 145 -6.96 13.04 9.20
N VAL A 146 -6.05 12.87 10.16
CA VAL A 146 -4.71 13.41 10.08
C VAL A 146 -3.88 12.73 8.99
N SER A 147 -3.97 11.41 8.87
CA SER A 147 -3.24 10.68 7.83
C SER A 147 -3.73 11.03 6.42
N VAL A 148 -5.04 11.22 6.24
CA VAL A 148 -5.64 11.70 4.98
C VAL A 148 -5.14 13.09 4.62
N ASP A 149 -5.17 14.03 5.57
CA ASP A 149 -4.73 15.40 5.36
C ASP A 149 -3.24 15.47 4.97
N ILE A 150 -2.40 14.71 5.68
CA ILE A 150 -0.97 14.60 5.38
C ILE A 150 -0.74 13.97 4.01
N ALA A 151 -1.46 12.90 3.67
CA ALA A 151 -1.34 12.23 2.38
C ALA A 151 -1.63 13.21 1.22
N GLN A 152 -2.70 14.01 1.33
CA GLN A 152 -3.05 14.99 0.30
C GLN A 152 -2.12 16.20 0.25
N LYS A 153 -1.52 16.59 1.39
CA LYS A 153 -0.57 17.70 1.47
C LYS A 153 0.78 17.34 0.85
N VAL A 154 1.26 16.12 1.07
CA VAL A 154 2.63 15.71 0.72
C VAL A 154 2.70 15.00 -0.63
N TRP A 155 1.69 14.22 -1.03
CA TRP A 155 1.69 13.49 -2.30
C TRP A 155 0.67 14.09 -3.27
N LYS A 156 1.11 14.37 -4.49
CA LYS A 156 0.23 14.69 -5.62
C LYS A 156 -0.33 13.42 -6.27
N LYS A 157 0.51 12.38 -6.32
CA LYS A 157 0.18 11.06 -6.84
C LYS A 157 0.97 10.01 -6.04
N SER A 158 0.35 8.86 -5.79
CA SER A 158 1.04 7.68 -5.27
C SER A 158 0.40 6.43 -5.84
N ASP A 159 1.17 5.60 -6.56
CA ASP A 159 0.66 4.30 -7.02
C ASP A 159 0.46 3.32 -5.87
N GLY A 160 1.06 3.56 -4.69
CA GLY A 160 0.91 2.69 -3.52
C GLY A 160 0.49 3.41 -2.25
N VAL A 161 0.08 2.65 -1.23
CA VAL A 161 -0.20 3.13 0.12
C VAL A 161 0.10 2.02 1.13
N VAL A 162 0.57 2.37 2.32
CA VAL A 162 0.48 1.51 3.50
C VAL A 162 -0.80 1.88 4.25
N LEU A 163 -1.76 0.97 4.32
CA LEU A 163 -3.04 1.17 4.98
C LEU A 163 -3.06 0.38 6.29
N ILE A 164 -3.28 1.09 7.40
CA ILE A 164 -3.17 0.54 8.75
C ILE A 164 -4.52 0.65 9.44
N GLU A 165 -5.00 -0.46 10.00
CA GLU A 165 -6.19 -0.45 10.86
C GLU A 165 -5.93 0.39 12.13
N ASP A 166 -6.87 1.24 12.53
CA ASP A 166 -6.80 1.99 13.79
C ASP A 166 -7.15 1.08 14.98
N SER A 167 -6.30 0.07 15.18
CA SER A 167 -6.38 -0.96 16.19
C SER A 167 -5.00 -1.27 16.74
N LYS A 168 -4.93 -1.97 17.88
CA LYS A 168 -3.66 -2.43 18.43
C LYS A 168 -2.91 -3.35 17.46
N GLU A 169 -3.62 -4.27 16.82
CA GLU A 169 -3.03 -5.21 15.85
C GLU A 169 -2.51 -4.46 14.61
N GLY A 170 -3.31 -3.54 14.08
CA GLY A 170 -2.90 -2.66 12.99
C GLY A 170 -1.65 -1.86 13.36
N TYR A 171 -1.60 -1.28 14.56
CA TYR A 171 -0.43 -0.55 15.06
C TYR A 171 0.83 -1.43 15.14
N GLU A 172 0.74 -2.63 15.74
CA GLU A 172 1.88 -3.55 15.90
C GLU A 172 2.48 -3.95 14.53
N LEU A 173 1.63 -4.30 13.57
CA LEU A 173 2.06 -4.56 12.19
C LEU A 173 2.57 -3.29 11.50
N GLY A 174 1.90 -2.16 11.74
CA GLY A 174 2.22 -0.85 11.18
C GLY A 174 3.60 -0.34 11.56
N VAL A 175 4.04 -0.56 12.81
CA VAL A 175 5.41 -0.24 13.25
C VAL A 175 6.43 -0.95 12.36
N SER A 176 6.20 -2.22 12.06
CA SER A 176 7.10 -3.02 11.22
C SER A 176 6.99 -2.66 9.74
N ALA A 177 5.79 -2.29 9.26
CA ALA A 177 5.50 -2.05 7.85
C ALA A 177 5.80 -0.62 7.39
N THR A 178 5.81 0.36 8.29
CA THR A 178 6.04 1.78 7.97
C THR A 178 7.33 2.02 7.18
N PRO A 179 8.47 1.33 7.41
CA PRO A 179 9.65 1.46 6.55
C PRO A 179 9.39 1.15 5.06
N ILE A 180 8.42 0.28 4.72
CA ILE A 180 8.00 0.04 3.33
C ILE A 180 7.53 1.36 2.71
N ALA A 181 6.81 2.19 3.47
CA ALA A 181 6.31 3.48 3.01
C ALA A 181 7.45 4.42 2.62
N SER A 182 8.50 4.52 3.45
CA SER A 182 9.70 5.32 3.17
C SER A 182 10.48 4.79 1.96
N TYR A 183 10.70 3.47 1.89
CA TYR A 183 11.44 2.87 0.76
C TYR A 183 10.69 3.00 -0.58
N LEU A 184 9.36 2.99 -0.58
CA LEU A 184 8.56 3.12 -1.79
C LEU A 184 8.10 4.55 -2.06
N ASN A 185 8.41 5.51 -1.18
CA ASN A 185 7.92 6.88 -1.25
C ASN A 185 6.38 6.95 -1.34
N ILE A 186 5.66 6.21 -0.50
CA ILE A 186 4.20 6.13 -0.49
C ILE A 186 3.63 6.62 0.85
N PRO A 187 2.38 7.12 0.90
CA PRO A 187 1.77 7.54 2.15
C PRO A 187 1.45 6.36 3.08
N VAL A 188 1.37 6.67 4.37
CA VAL A 188 0.72 5.84 5.39
C VAL A 188 -0.65 6.46 5.68
N ILE A 189 -1.71 5.67 5.54
CA ILE A 189 -3.08 6.06 5.91
C ILE A 189 -3.58 5.11 7.00
N VAL A 190 -4.18 5.67 8.03
CA VAL A 190 -4.77 4.92 9.13
C VAL A 190 -6.30 4.97 8.97
N THR A 191 -7.01 3.85 9.10
CA THR A 191 -8.48 3.82 8.98
C THR A 191 -9.04 2.52 9.55
N ASN A 192 -10.25 2.57 10.11
CA ASN A 192 -11.01 1.35 10.44
C ASN A 192 -11.94 0.89 9.30
N ASN A 193 -12.09 1.69 8.25
CA ASN A 193 -12.94 1.38 7.12
C ASN A 193 -12.40 2.03 5.84
N THR A 194 -11.89 1.22 4.93
CA THR A 194 -11.31 1.66 3.65
C THR A 194 -12.29 2.47 2.80
N ASP A 195 -13.60 2.29 2.96
CA ASP A 195 -14.59 3.11 2.28
C ASP A 195 -14.53 4.59 2.71
N ASN A 196 -14.13 4.89 3.95
CA ASN A 196 -13.99 6.26 4.44
C ASN A 196 -12.88 7.04 3.71
N VAL A 197 -11.85 6.34 3.26
CA VAL A 197 -10.66 6.95 2.62
C VAL A 197 -10.60 6.70 1.12
N ARG A 198 -11.61 6.05 0.54
CA ARG A 198 -11.62 5.59 -0.86
C ARG A 198 -11.43 6.71 -1.85
N ASP A 199 -12.13 7.83 -1.66
CA ASP A 199 -12.02 9.01 -2.51
C ASP A 199 -10.58 9.56 -2.55
N VAL A 200 -9.86 9.47 -1.43
CA VAL A 200 -8.47 9.93 -1.31
C VAL A 200 -7.52 8.97 -2.03
N LEU A 201 -7.74 7.66 -1.88
CA LEU A 201 -6.97 6.63 -2.58
C LEU A 201 -7.14 6.77 -4.10
N ASP A 202 -8.37 6.96 -4.58
CA ASP A 202 -8.69 7.18 -5.98
C ASP A 202 -8.04 8.47 -6.52
N LYS A 203 -8.13 9.56 -5.76
CA LYS A 203 -7.53 10.86 -6.13
C LYS A 203 -6.00 10.79 -6.24
N LEU A 204 -5.34 10.05 -5.35
CA LEU A 204 -3.90 9.81 -5.40
C LEU A 204 -3.50 8.82 -6.51
N GLY A 205 -4.44 8.05 -7.05
CA GLY A 205 -4.20 7.04 -8.07
C GLY A 205 -3.57 5.76 -7.52
N VAL A 206 -3.92 5.40 -6.28
CA VAL A 206 -3.42 4.21 -5.59
C VAL A 206 -3.89 2.94 -6.30
N LYS A 207 -2.97 2.03 -6.56
CA LYS A 207 -3.22 0.72 -7.18
C LYS A 207 -2.75 -0.45 -6.31
N TYR A 208 -1.81 -0.17 -5.41
CA TYR A 208 -1.14 -1.15 -4.56
C TYR A 208 -1.33 -0.78 -3.08
N THR A 209 -1.94 -1.68 -2.32
CA THR A 209 -2.20 -1.49 -0.90
C THR A 209 -1.41 -2.50 -0.09
N PHE A 210 -0.54 -2.02 0.79
CA PHE A 210 0.13 -2.82 1.82
C PHE A 210 -0.70 -2.70 3.11
N LEU A 211 -1.26 -3.81 3.58
CA LEU A 211 -2.34 -3.78 4.55
C LEU A 211 -1.91 -4.37 5.89
N CYS A 212 -2.11 -3.59 6.94
CA CYS A 212 -1.84 -3.95 8.34
C CYS A 212 -3.17 -3.97 9.12
N GLY A 213 -3.57 -5.13 9.60
CA GLY A 213 -4.84 -5.32 10.32
C GLY A 213 -5.97 -5.90 9.45
N ASN A 214 -7.18 -5.93 10.00
CA ASN A 214 -8.31 -6.68 9.43
C ASN A 214 -9.37 -5.77 8.78
N ILE A 215 -8.91 -4.86 7.92
CA ILE A 215 -9.77 -4.00 7.09
C ILE A 215 -9.78 -4.47 5.62
N GLU A 216 -10.68 -3.95 4.79
CA GLU A 216 -10.68 -4.23 3.35
C GLU A 216 -9.50 -3.53 2.64
N GLY A 217 -9.01 -4.12 1.56
CA GLY A 217 -7.95 -3.49 0.76
C GLY A 217 -8.48 -2.55 -0.32
N HIS A 218 -7.56 -1.87 -1.03
CA HIS A 218 -7.87 -1.10 -2.23
C HIS A 218 -7.09 -1.63 -3.43
N GLU A 219 -7.79 -1.85 -4.54
CA GLU A 219 -7.27 -2.52 -5.75
C GLU A 219 -6.42 -3.77 -5.44
N ARG A 220 -5.10 -3.73 -5.66
CA ARG A 220 -4.20 -4.88 -5.44
C ARG A 220 -3.64 -4.83 -4.03
N THR A 221 -3.90 -5.86 -3.24
CA THR A 221 -3.59 -5.83 -1.82
C THR A 221 -2.57 -6.89 -1.42
N TRP A 222 -1.57 -6.47 -0.67
CA TRP A 222 -0.67 -7.33 0.08
C TRP A 222 -0.99 -7.19 1.56
N ARG A 223 -1.66 -8.18 2.13
CA ARG A 223 -1.99 -8.21 3.55
C ARG A 223 -0.89 -8.90 4.34
N PHE A 224 -0.40 -8.22 5.37
CA PHE A 224 0.50 -8.81 6.36
C PHE A 224 -0.31 -9.37 7.52
N THR A 225 0.02 -10.60 7.93
CA THR A 225 -0.61 -11.24 9.10
C THR A 225 0.32 -11.32 10.30
N ASP A 226 1.61 -11.03 10.11
CA ASP A 226 2.63 -11.08 11.15
C ASP A 226 3.88 -10.26 10.76
N GLU A 227 4.70 -9.92 11.77
CA GLU A 227 5.93 -9.15 11.62
C GLU A 227 7.01 -9.86 10.80
N GLN A 228 7.02 -11.21 10.78
CA GLN A 228 8.02 -11.97 10.04
C GLN A 228 7.81 -11.83 8.54
N GLN A 229 6.57 -11.83 8.07
CA GLN A 229 6.24 -11.57 6.67
C GLN A 229 6.68 -10.17 6.25
N ILE A 230 6.46 -9.17 7.10
CA ILE A 230 6.89 -7.79 6.84
C ILE A 230 8.42 -7.70 6.76
N THR A 231 9.11 -8.34 7.70
CA THR A 231 10.58 -8.38 7.73
C THR A 231 11.15 -9.03 6.47
N ASN A 232 10.62 -10.18 6.06
CA ASN A 232 11.05 -10.85 4.84
C ASN A 232 10.78 -10.00 3.59
N PHE A 233 9.61 -9.35 3.55
CA PHE A 233 9.27 -8.42 2.47
C PHE A 233 10.26 -7.26 2.38
N LEU A 234 10.60 -6.63 3.51
CA LEU A 234 11.58 -5.54 3.58
C LEU A 234 12.97 -6.00 3.12
N ILE A 235 13.40 -7.20 3.52
CA ILE A 235 14.68 -7.78 3.08
C ILE A 235 14.71 -7.88 1.55
N ASP A 236 13.65 -8.41 0.95
CA ASP A 236 13.59 -8.59 -0.50
C ASP A 236 13.47 -7.24 -1.22
N LEU A 237 12.70 -6.28 -0.68
CA LEU A 237 12.56 -4.93 -1.22
C LEU A 237 13.91 -4.19 -1.23
N VAL A 238 14.65 -4.23 -0.11
CA VAL A 238 15.96 -3.59 0.01
C VAL A 238 16.97 -4.24 -0.94
N LYS A 239 16.96 -5.57 -1.06
CA LYS A 239 17.82 -6.30 -2.01
C LYS A 239 17.52 -5.95 -3.46
N ASP A 240 16.24 -5.82 -3.82
CA ASP A 240 15.83 -5.43 -5.17
C ASP A 240 16.26 -4.00 -5.49
N LYS A 241 16.04 -3.07 -4.54
CA LYS A 241 16.33 -1.65 -4.74
C LYS A 241 17.82 -1.32 -4.73
N PHE A 242 18.58 -1.84 -3.78
CA PHE A 242 19.98 -1.46 -3.53
C PHE A 242 20.98 -2.56 -3.88
N GLY A 243 20.51 -3.74 -4.29
CA GLY A 243 21.34 -4.93 -4.44
C GLY A 243 21.62 -5.64 -3.10
N GLY A 244 22.39 -6.72 -3.17
CA GLY A 244 22.83 -7.44 -1.98
C GLY A 244 23.99 -6.75 -1.27
N VAL A 245 24.07 -6.92 0.06
CA VAL A 245 25.27 -6.54 0.82
C VAL A 245 26.38 -7.53 0.49
N LYS A 246 27.48 -7.05 -0.11
CA LYS A 246 28.68 -7.86 -0.36
C LYS A 246 29.49 -7.91 0.94
N TYR A 247 29.30 -8.97 1.72
CA TYR A 247 30.23 -9.34 2.80
C TYR A 247 31.37 -10.19 2.26
#